data_AF-A0A1V8SZE0-F1
#
_entry.id   AF-A0A1V8SZE0-F1
#
_cell.length_a   1.000
_cell.length_b   1.000
_cell.length_c   1.000
_cell.angle_alpha   90.00
_cell.angle_beta   90.00
_cell.angle_gamma   90.00
#
_symmetry.space_group_name_H-M   'P 1'
#
loop_
_entity.id
_entity.type
_entity.pdbx_description
1 polymer ?
#
loop_
_entity_poly.entity_id
_entity_poly.type
_entity_poly.pdbx_seq_one_letter_code
_entity_poly.pdbx_strand_id
1 'polypeptide(L)'
;MTPITSFLGRWQRPIAVSVILVILLLAIFPRHHREAIHDTYTNYFPPKTSHSTAAAASGTAVTDYAHHFKTPDDFKPHFFQVAKLSPIDVQDAKRTCFWNDEDYRKQQFQWGPDQDWFANQSTLAETEARRQEWHEFVANDLVPWESVKGKHKGRGIVTLAGHGDTIPRVAILMRQLVRLGSKLPVEIHFWEDEMNEESKAFLNAIYPRIRYNDLSASDNFWKTHGPTERNYGHYHFKTAAVVDTLFSEFLLLDSDNIPLTLPEDLFEAPTYKEYGTVFWPDIARTRHQNPIWAITRTFCNPAEYEQESGQMLVNKSKFFYHLQLAAWFNEQDYYKHLLLGDKDMFRFAWHALKTPYGKPSKWLTSGGTSHDGNYCGHTFIQAHPDNGEMAFLHRGYFKGMKAPALKWFRERGGVFQKFKQSKYPEDFAFPQESVWGGTGIEGVEGGWHCMGLEGVDEQPMDDLIPGINELFEELGGYWMVDEEEKEKQGR
;
A
#
# COMPACT_ATOMS: atom_id res chain seq x y z
N MET A 1 11.55 57.51 -64.35
CA MET A 1 10.78 58.73 -64.03
C MET A 1 10.72 58.85 -62.53
N THR A 2 11.26 59.97 -62.07
CA THR A 2 11.54 60.43 -60.71
C THR A 2 10.22 60.79 -59.95
N PRO A 3 10.22 61.23 -58.66
CA PRO A 3 11.30 61.24 -57.65
C PRO A 3 10.83 61.12 -56.14
N ILE A 4 11.78 61.39 -55.21
CA ILE A 4 11.65 62.10 -53.90
C ILE A 4 11.26 61.27 -52.65
N THR A 5 11.87 61.34 -51.46
CA THR A 5 13.07 61.96 -50.79
C THR A 5 13.07 61.35 -49.37
N SER A 6 14.17 60.82 -48.80
CA SER A 6 15.22 61.46 -47.98
C SER A 6 14.81 62.20 -46.69
N PHE A 7 15.75 62.15 -45.72
CA PHE A 7 15.92 62.87 -44.43
C PHE A 7 15.40 62.16 -43.16
N LEU A 8 16.29 61.59 -42.33
CA LEU A 8 17.26 62.18 -41.37
C LEU A 8 16.59 62.91 -40.19
N GLY A 9 16.87 62.45 -38.97
CA GLY A 9 16.50 63.20 -37.76
C GLY A 9 16.71 62.43 -36.46
N ARG A 10 17.93 62.51 -35.92
CA ARG A 10 18.37 62.00 -34.61
C ARG A 10 17.93 62.98 -33.49
N TRP A 11 18.14 62.55 -32.22
CA TRP A 11 17.99 63.28 -30.93
C TRP A 11 16.61 63.08 -30.28
N GLN A 12 16.41 62.65 -29.02
CA GLN A 12 17.19 62.73 -27.78
C GLN A 12 16.87 61.51 -26.85
N ARG A 13 17.84 61.08 -26.02
CA ARG A 13 17.61 60.37 -24.73
C ARG A 13 17.82 61.40 -23.59
N PRO A 14 17.57 61.15 -22.29
CA PRO A 14 16.89 60.05 -21.57
C PRO A 14 15.88 60.56 -20.49
N ILE A 15 14.85 59.80 -20.10
CA ILE A 15 14.22 59.96 -18.77
C ILE A 15 13.85 58.56 -18.23
N ALA A 16 14.38 58.25 -17.06
CA ALA A 16 14.09 57.08 -16.24
C ALA A 16 12.66 57.16 -15.64
N VAL A 17 12.26 56.10 -14.95
CA VAL A 17 11.09 55.98 -14.05
C VAL A 17 9.86 55.29 -14.67
N SER A 18 9.77 53.96 -14.46
CA SER A 18 8.62 53.26 -13.85
C SER A 18 8.48 51.81 -14.34
N VAL A 19 9.32 50.93 -13.80
CA VAL A 19 8.87 49.60 -13.40
C VAL A 19 7.85 49.83 -12.28
N ILE A 20 6.76 49.05 -12.24
CA ILE A 20 5.54 49.20 -11.41
C ILE A 20 4.36 49.78 -12.22
N LEU A 21 3.81 48.98 -13.16
CA LEU A 21 2.38 49.04 -13.54
C LEU A 21 1.91 47.90 -14.48
N VAL A 22 2.45 46.69 -14.31
CA VAL A 22 1.90 45.47 -14.96
C VAL A 22 1.52 44.39 -13.93
N ILE A 23 1.79 44.59 -12.63
CA ILE A 23 1.49 43.62 -11.57
C ILE A 23 0.10 43.84 -10.92
N LEU A 24 -0.69 44.82 -11.35
CA LEU A 24 -1.92 45.23 -10.66
C LEU A 24 -3.23 45.05 -11.46
N LEU A 25 -3.25 44.23 -12.52
CA LEU A 25 -4.46 43.96 -13.32
C LEU A 25 -4.80 42.47 -13.51
N LEU A 26 -4.19 41.55 -12.74
CA LEU A 26 -4.63 40.15 -12.64
C LEU A 26 -5.28 39.82 -11.27
N ALA A 27 -5.62 40.85 -10.49
CA ALA A 27 -6.10 40.71 -9.12
C ALA A 27 -7.50 41.31 -8.89
N ILE A 28 -8.43 41.21 -9.84
CA ILE A 28 -9.87 41.40 -9.61
C ILE A 28 -10.65 40.58 -10.66
N PHE A 29 -11.33 39.51 -10.19
CA PHE A 29 -12.52 38.75 -10.70
C PHE A 29 -12.37 37.24 -10.37
N PRO A 30 -13.44 36.57 -9.91
CA PRO A 30 -13.57 36.24 -8.49
C PRO A 30 -13.64 34.73 -8.21
N ARG A 31 -13.21 34.41 -6.98
CA ARG A 31 -13.23 33.14 -6.23
C ARG A 31 -14.60 32.45 -6.06
N HIS A 32 -15.67 32.81 -6.78
CA HIS A 32 -17.03 32.34 -6.46
C HIS A 32 -17.47 31.01 -7.07
N HIS A 33 -16.62 30.27 -7.78
CA HIS A 33 -16.96 28.92 -8.27
C HIS A 33 -16.23 27.77 -7.56
N ARG A 34 -15.29 28.04 -6.64
CA ARG A 34 -14.61 26.98 -5.88
C ARG A 34 -15.29 26.64 -4.54
N GLU A 35 -15.97 27.60 -3.92
CA GLU A 35 -16.63 27.37 -2.61
C GLU A 35 -17.94 26.58 -2.73
N ALA A 36 -18.70 26.78 -3.81
CA ALA A 36 -20.00 26.12 -3.98
C ALA A 36 -19.91 24.59 -4.22
N ILE A 37 -18.78 24.09 -4.72
CA ILE A 37 -18.55 22.64 -4.92
C ILE A 37 -17.87 22.03 -3.69
N HIS A 38 -17.05 22.79 -2.97
CA HIS A 38 -16.41 22.30 -1.74
C HIS A 38 -17.45 22.10 -0.62
N ASP A 39 -18.41 23.01 -0.49
CA ASP A 39 -19.49 22.92 0.50
C ASP A 39 -20.45 21.73 0.30
N THR A 40 -20.53 21.16 -0.91
CA THR A 40 -21.38 19.97 -1.13
C THR A 40 -20.75 18.68 -0.59
N TYR A 41 -19.42 18.65 -0.42
CA TYR A 41 -18.69 17.47 0.07
C TYR A 41 -18.25 17.59 1.53
N THR A 42 -18.03 18.80 2.07
CA THR A 42 -17.69 19.00 3.49
C THR A 42 -18.87 18.81 4.45
N ASN A 43 -20.11 18.97 3.98
CA ASN A 43 -21.33 18.85 4.81
C ASN A 43 -21.75 17.41 5.14
N TYR A 44 -21.01 16.38 4.68
CA TYR A 44 -21.24 14.98 5.02
C TYR A 44 -20.25 14.40 6.04
N PHE A 45 -19.26 15.18 6.46
CA PHE A 45 -18.49 14.86 7.65
C PHE A 45 -19.25 15.37 8.87
N PRO A 46 -19.43 14.58 9.94
CA PRO A 46 -19.93 15.14 11.19
C PRO A 46 -19.01 16.31 11.59
N PRO A 47 -19.57 17.41 12.14
CA PRO A 47 -18.76 18.57 12.48
C PRO A 47 -17.62 18.13 13.39
N LYS A 48 -16.40 18.61 13.12
CA LYS A 48 -15.26 18.50 14.04
C LYS A 48 -15.70 19.09 15.37
N THR A 49 -16.12 18.24 16.29
CA THR A 49 -16.34 18.63 17.67
C THR A 49 -14.98 18.95 18.25
N SER A 50 -14.79 20.21 18.62
CA SER A 50 -13.63 20.63 19.39
C SER A 50 -13.71 19.96 20.77
N HIS A 51 -13.04 18.82 20.95
CA HIS A 51 -12.95 18.16 22.24
C HIS A 51 -11.50 17.95 22.65
N SER A 52 -11.07 18.85 23.52
CA SER A 52 -10.21 18.65 24.69
C SER A 52 -9.39 17.36 24.73
N THR A 53 -8.07 17.51 24.71
CA THR A 53 -7.12 16.54 25.26
C THR A 53 -7.45 16.26 26.73
N ALA A 54 -8.08 15.13 27.06
CA ALA A 54 -7.92 14.42 28.35
C ALA A 54 -8.86 13.20 28.51
N ALA A 55 -8.29 12.19 29.18
CA ALA A 55 -8.92 11.09 29.91
C ALA A 55 -9.34 9.84 29.11
N ALA A 56 -8.71 8.72 29.47
CA ALA A 56 -9.16 7.36 29.19
C ALA A 56 -10.65 7.24 29.52
N ALA A 57 -11.47 7.11 28.48
CA ALA A 57 -12.91 7.05 28.62
C ALA A 57 -13.30 5.75 29.34
N SER A 58 -14.00 5.91 30.45
CA SER A 58 -14.72 4.86 31.15
C SER A 58 -15.76 4.19 30.22
N GLY A 59 -15.38 3.05 29.63
CA GLY A 59 -16.15 1.80 29.60
C GLY A 59 -17.57 1.69 29.02
N THR A 60 -18.17 2.69 28.35
CA THR A 60 -19.58 2.56 27.88
C THR A 60 -19.86 2.86 26.40
N ALA A 61 -18.94 3.43 25.64
CA ALA A 61 -19.17 3.76 24.23
C ALA A 61 -17.98 3.39 23.34
N VAL A 62 -18.25 3.10 22.06
CA VAL A 62 -17.23 2.98 21.02
C VAL A 62 -16.58 4.34 20.82
N THR A 63 -15.25 4.41 20.90
CA THR A 63 -14.49 5.67 20.75
C THR A 63 -13.84 5.77 19.39
N ASP A 64 -13.78 6.98 18.84
CA ASP A 64 -13.04 7.30 17.61
C ASP A 64 -11.52 7.35 17.82
N TYR A 65 -11.03 7.20 19.06
CA TYR A 65 -9.61 7.28 19.43
C TYR A 65 -9.07 5.94 19.94
N ALA A 66 -9.65 4.81 19.51
CA ALA A 66 -9.26 3.48 19.99
C ALA A 66 -7.77 3.16 19.73
N HIS A 67 -7.15 3.80 18.72
CA HIS A 67 -5.71 3.67 18.45
C HIS A 67 -4.83 4.21 19.59
N HIS A 68 -5.35 4.97 20.55
CA HIS A 68 -4.60 5.48 21.71
C HIS A 68 -4.43 4.47 22.84
N PHE A 69 -5.19 3.37 22.84
CA PHE A 69 -5.04 2.28 23.81
C PHE A 69 -3.62 1.72 23.80
N LYS A 70 -3.11 1.34 24.98
CA LYS A 70 -1.67 1.11 25.18
C LYS A 70 -1.29 -0.35 25.05
N THR A 71 -2.22 -1.24 25.34
CA THR A 71 -2.04 -2.69 25.25
C THR A 71 -3.23 -3.35 24.56
N PRO A 72 -3.12 -4.59 24.09
CA PRO A 72 -4.22 -5.28 23.43
C PRO A 72 -5.40 -5.49 24.38
N ASP A 73 -5.14 -5.72 25.68
CA ASP A 73 -6.19 -5.94 26.68
C ASP A 73 -7.03 -4.68 26.97
N ASP A 74 -6.48 -3.48 26.77
CA ASP A 74 -7.23 -2.22 26.88
C ASP A 74 -8.38 -2.14 25.86
N PHE A 75 -8.30 -2.88 24.76
CA PHE A 75 -9.35 -2.93 23.74
C PHE A 75 -10.55 -3.80 24.13
N LYS A 76 -10.43 -4.72 25.10
CA LYS A 76 -11.50 -5.68 25.43
C LYS A 76 -12.84 -5.01 25.76
N PRO A 77 -12.90 -3.96 26.62
CA PRO A 77 -14.15 -3.23 26.84
C PRO A 77 -14.68 -2.55 25.57
N HIS A 78 -13.80 -2.03 24.71
CA HIS A 78 -14.17 -1.42 23.44
C HIS A 78 -14.77 -2.44 22.47
N PHE A 79 -14.15 -3.63 22.32
CA PHE A 79 -14.68 -4.72 21.49
C PHE A 79 -16.08 -5.16 21.94
N PHE A 80 -16.32 -5.21 23.25
CA PHE A 80 -17.65 -5.49 23.79
C PHE A 80 -18.70 -4.43 23.41
N GLN A 81 -18.32 -3.15 23.36
CA GLN A 81 -19.22 -2.09 22.87
C GLN A 81 -19.39 -2.14 21.35
N VAL A 82 -18.32 -2.43 20.61
CA VAL A 82 -18.38 -2.66 19.16
C VAL A 82 -19.39 -3.75 18.87
N ALA A 83 -19.32 -4.91 19.53
CA ALA A 83 -20.24 -6.03 19.33
C ALA A 83 -21.73 -5.63 19.47
N LYS A 84 -22.05 -4.66 20.33
CA LYS A 84 -23.41 -4.18 20.58
C LYS A 84 -23.96 -3.14 19.59
N LEU A 85 -23.15 -2.63 18.67
CA LEU A 85 -23.63 -1.68 17.67
C LEU A 85 -24.76 -2.32 16.84
N SER A 86 -25.79 -1.54 16.53
CA SER A 86 -26.89 -2.00 15.68
C SER A 86 -26.33 -2.54 14.34
N PRO A 87 -26.88 -3.65 13.85
CA PRO A 87 -26.48 -4.19 12.56
C PRO A 87 -26.89 -3.22 11.45
N ILE A 88 -26.10 -3.20 10.38
CA ILE A 88 -26.42 -2.49 9.14
C ILE A 88 -26.43 -3.50 8.00
N ASP A 89 -27.30 -3.30 7.03
CA ASP A 89 -27.29 -4.09 5.79
C ASP A 89 -26.36 -3.46 4.74
N VAL A 90 -26.27 -4.11 3.57
CA VAL A 90 -25.42 -3.63 2.47
C VAL A 90 -25.94 -2.31 1.87
N GLN A 91 -27.26 -2.03 1.92
CA GLN A 91 -27.82 -0.77 1.42
C GLN A 91 -27.43 0.39 2.34
N ASP A 92 -27.50 0.19 3.65
CA ASP A 92 -27.05 1.15 4.64
C ASP A 92 -25.55 1.39 4.55
N ALA A 93 -24.75 0.31 4.48
CA ALA A 93 -23.29 0.42 4.44
C ALA A 93 -22.80 1.20 3.21
N LYS A 94 -23.45 1.03 2.06
CA LYS A 94 -23.01 1.64 0.81
C LYS A 94 -23.49 3.08 0.60
N ARG A 95 -24.45 3.57 1.39
CA ARG A 95 -25.15 4.87 1.19
C ARG A 95 -24.24 6.10 1.21
N THR A 96 -23.01 5.97 1.71
CA THR A 96 -22.01 7.03 1.83
C THR A 96 -21.04 7.07 0.64
N CYS A 97 -21.11 6.08 -0.25
CA CYS A 97 -20.38 6.04 -1.52
C CYS A 97 -21.36 6.26 -2.68
N PHE A 98 -21.01 7.18 -3.58
CA PHE A 98 -21.90 7.62 -4.67
C PHE A 98 -21.32 7.35 -6.07
N TRP A 99 -20.47 6.33 -6.19
CA TRP A 99 -19.86 5.97 -7.48
C TRP A 99 -20.93 5.61 -8.52
N ASN A 100 -20.88 6.30 -9.64
CA ASN A 100 -21.75 6.08 -10.79
C ASN A 100 -21.10 5.14 -11.83
N ASP A 101 -21.81 4.83 -12.92
CA ASP A 101 -21.31 3.93 -13.97
C ASP A 101 -20.03 4.41 -14.65
N GLU A 102 -19.80 5.72 -14.68
CA GLU A 102 -18.55 6.30 -15.19
C GLU A 102 -17.40 6.06 -14.21
N ASP A 103 -17.62 6.26 -12.91
CA ASP A 103 -16.63 5.94 -11.88
C ASP A 103 -16.23 4.47 -11.91
N TYR A 104 -17.18 3.55 -12.09
CA TYR A 104 -16.89 2.12 -12.22
C TYR A 104 -16.05 1.73 -13.43
N ARG A 105 -16.08 2.54 -14.49
CA ARG A 105 -15.28 2.30 -15.70
C ARG A 105 -13.89 2.92 -15.59
N LYS A 106 -13.76 4.02 -14.85
CA LYS A 106 -12.52 4.80 -14.75
C LYS A 106 -11.64 4.38 -13.58
N GLN A 107 -12.22 3.90 -12.49
CA GLN A 107 -11.47 3.54 -11.30
C GLN A 107 -11.24 2.03 -11.25
N GLN A 108 -10.15 1.63 -10.61
CA GLN A 108 -9.86 0.21 -10.39
C GLN A 108 -10.60 -0.29 -9.16
N PHE A 109 -11.30 -1.41 -9.34
CA PHE A 109 -11.94 -2.15 -8.27
C PHE A 109 -11.44 -3.58 -8.32
N GLN A 110 -11.05 -4.12 -7.18
CA GLN A 110 -10.45 -5.46 -7.09
C GLN A 110 -11.35 -6.56 -7.66
N TRP A 111 -12.66 -6.40 -7.46
CA TRP A 111 -13.67 -7.33 -7.94
C TRP A 111 -14.72 -6.63 -8.78
N GLY A 112 -15.25 -7.34 -9.77
CA GLY A 112 -16.21 -6.81 -10.74
C GLY A 112 -17.67 -7.20 -10.45
N PRO A 113 -18.58 -6.91 -11.39
CA PRO A 113 -19.99 -7.29 -11.32
C PRO A 113 -20.24 -8.78 -11.55
N ASP A 114 -19.20 -9.54 -11.89
CA ASP A 114 -19.19 -10.99 -12.11
C ASP A 114 -19.27 -11.80 -10.81
N GLN A 115 -19.09 -11.16 -9.66
CA GLN A 115 -19.13 -11.83 -8.36
C GLN A 115 -20.56 -12.14 -7.91
N ASP A 116 -20.75 -13.30 -7.28
CA ASP A 116 -22.07 -13.75 -6.81
C ASP A 116 -22.73 -12.77 -5.83
N TRP A 117 -21.96 -12.20 -4.90
CA TRP A 117 -22.45 -11.21 -3.94
C TRP A 117 -22.84 -9.87 -4.59
N PHE A 118 -22.37 -9.60 -5.81
CA PHE A 118 -22.77 -8.44 -6.58
C PHE A 118 -24.11 -8.68 -7.26
N ALA A 119 -24.28 -9.84 -7.89
CA ALA A 119 -25.53 -10.22 -8.57
C ALA A 119 -26.66 -10.53 -7.58
N ASN A 120 -26.33 -11.20 -6.48
CA ASN A 120 -27.23 -11.59 -5.40
C ASN A 120 -26.78 -10.89 -4.12
N GLN A 121 -27.34 -9.70 -3.89
CA GLN A 121 -26.95 -8.89 -2.73
C GLN A 121 -27.21 -9.66 -1.42
N SER A 122 -26.16 -9.77 -0.59
CA SER A 122 -26.26 -10.44 0.71
C SER A 122 -27.31 -9.79 1.59
N THR A 123 -28.11 -10.63 2.24
CA THR A 123 -29.16 -10.21 3.16
C THR A 123 -28.59 -9.73 4.50
N LEU A 124 -29.42 -9.02 5.28
CA LEU A 124 -29.05 -8.64 6.64
C LEU A 124 -28.78 -9.88 7.51
N ALA A 125 -29.56 -10.95 7.34
CA ALA A 125 -29.37 -12.19 8.10
C ALA A 125 -28.01 -12.86 7.79
N GLU A 126 -27.61 -12.91 6.51
CA GLU A 126 -26.31 -13.45 6.11
C GLU A 126 -25.15 -12.60 6.64
N THR A 127 -25.22 -11.28 6.47
CA THR A 127 -24.17 -10.37 6.96
C THR A 127 -24.08 -10.35 8.49
N GLU A 128 -25.18 -10.52 9.22
CA GLU A 128 -25.19 -10.71 10.68
C GLU A 128 -24.61 -12.06 11.09
N ALA A 129 -24.92 -13.15 10.39
CA ALA A 129 -24.31 -14.45 10.68
C ALA A 129 -22.78 -14.39 10.55
N ARG A 130 -22.27 -13.82 9.46
CA ARG A 130 -20.83 -13.57 9.26
C ARG A 130 -20.23 -12.66 10.31
N ARG A 131 -21.01 -11.67 10.77
CA ARG A 131 -20.59 -10.75 11.83
C ARG A 131 -20.47 -11.45 13.18
N GLN A 132 -21.39 -12.36 13.49
CA GLN A 132 -21.32 -13.14 14.72
C GLN A 132 -20.12 -14.08 14.73
N GLU A 133 -19.75 -14.70 13.60
CA GLU A 133 -18.54 -15.56 13.53
C GLU A 133 -17.28 -14.83 14.01
N TRP A 134 -17.03 -13.61 13.52
CA TRP A 134 -15.83 -12.88 13.95
C TRP A 134 -15.96 -12.28 15.35
N HIS A 135 -17.19 -11.94 15.80
CA HIS A 135 -17.42 -11.56 17.19
C HIS A 135 -17.10 -12.71 18.15
N GLU A 136 -17.53 -13.94 17.81
CA GLU A 136 -17.25 -15.15 18.59
C GLU A 136 -15.74 -15.42 18.64
N PHE A 137 -15.04 -15.31 17.51
CA PHE A 137 -13.59 -15.42 17.46
C PHE A 137 -12.91 -14.39 18.39
N VAL A 138 -13.29 -13.11 18.29
CA VAL A 138 -12.73 -12.04 19.14
C VAL A 138 -13.04 -12.25 20.62
N ALA A 139 -14.21 -12.81 20.94
CA ALA A 139 -14.62 -13.05 22.33
C ALA A 139 -13.94 -14.26 22.97
N ASN A 140 -13.69 -15.32 22.19
CA ASN A 140 -13.39 -16.65 22.75
C ASN A 140 -12.04 -17.22 22.32
N ASP A 141 -11.55 -16.87 21.12
CA ASP A 141 -10.47 -17.61 20.46
C ASP A 141 -9.17 -16.81 20.29
N LEU A 142 -9.16 -15.54 20.71
CA LEU A 142 -7.93 -14.76 20.72
C LEU A 142 -6.90 -15.36 21.67
N VAL A 143 -5.68 -15.57 21.17
CA VAL A 143 -4.50 -15.84 21.98
C VAL A 143 -4.28 -14.64 22.91
N PRO A 144 -4.33 -14.80 24.25
CA PRO A 144 -4.22 -13.68 25.16
C PRO A 144 -2.84 -13.02 25.10
N TRP A 145 -2.78 -11.69 25.06
CA TRP A 145 -1.51 -10.97 25.01
C TRP A 145 -0.57 -11.35 26.16
N GLU A 146 -1.10 -11.53 27.37
CA GLU A 146 -0.32 -11.92 28.55
C GLU A 146 0.49 -13.22 28.34
N SER A 147 -0.02 -14.16 27.55
CA SER A 147 0.63 -15.44 27.28
C SER A 147 1.84 -15.34 26.35
N VAL A 148 1.94 -14.26 25.57
CA VAL A 148 2.97 -14.08 24.54
C VAL A 148 3.82 -12.81 24.71
N LYS A 149 3.38 -11.83 25.51
CA LYS A 149 4.04 -10.52 25.63
C LYS A 149 5.54 -10.58 25.95
N GLY A 150 5.98 -11.60 26.68
CA GLY A 150 7.39 -11.80 27.04
C GLY A 150 8.30 -12.19 25.86
N LYS A 151 7.70 -12.70 24.78
CA LYS A 151 8.40 -13.17 23.57
C LYS A 151 8.63 -12.05 22.54
N HIS A 152 7.81 -11.00 22.56
CA HIS A 152 7.85 -9.95 21.54
C HIS A 152 8.62 -8.73 22.02
N LYS A 153 9.71 -8.36 21.34
CA LYS A 153 10.58 -7.24 21.71
C LYS A 153 11.19 -6.54 20.50
N GLY A 154 11.42 -5.24 20.66
CA GLY A 154 12.21 -4.44 19.73
C GLY A 154 11.53 -4.21 18.38
N ARG A 155 12.30 -3.59 17.49
CA ARG A 155 11.92 -3.27 16.11
C ARG A 155 12.61 -4.21 15.13
N GLY A 156 11.93 -4.55 14.04
CA GLY A 156 12.54 -5.34 12.97
C GLY A 156 11.72 -5.34 11.68
N ILE A 157 12.25 -6.04 10.69
CA ILE A 157 11.62 -6.23 9.38
C ILE A 157 11.11 -7.66 9.29
N VAL A 158 9.87 -7.84 8.86
CA VAL A 158 9.28 -9.15 8.58
C VAL A 158 9.18 -9.30 7.07
N THR A 159 9.65 -10.42 6.52
CA THR A 159 9.52 -10.72 5.10
C THR A 159 9.27 -12.22 4.88
N LEU A 160 8.83 -12.59 3.69
CA LEU A 160 8.53 -13.97 3.32
C LEU A 160 9.37 -14.38 2.11
N ALA A 161 10.01 -15.54 2.18
CA ALA A 161 10.78 -16.09 1.06
C ALA A 161 10.96 -17.60 1.19
N GLY A 162 11.30 -18.24 0.07
CA GLY A 162 11.58 -19.66 -0.03
C GLY A 162 10.92 -20.29 -1.27
N HIS A 163 9.70 -19.86 -1.60
CA HIS A 163 9.03 -20.30 -2.81
C HIS A 163 9.44 -19.49 -4.07
N GLY A 164 9.73 -20.18 -5.18
CA GLY A 164 10.01 -19.58 -6.50
C GLY A 164 11.14 -18.54 -6.48
N ASP A 165 10.96 -17.44 -7.21
CA ASP A 165 11.97 -16.38 -7.40
C ASP A 165 12.17 -15.47 -6.17
N THR A 166 11.70 -15.85 -4.98
CA THR A 166 11.71 -14.96 -3.80
C THR A 166 13.10 -14.79 -3.19
N ILE A 167 13.97 -15.80 -3.24
CA ILE A 167 15.34 -15.73 -2.73
C ILE A 167 16.17 -14.61 -3.39
N PRO A 168 16.29 -14.53 -4.73
CA PRO A 168 17.02 -13.43 -5.36
C PRO A 168 16.37 -12.06 -5.12
N ARG A 169 15.04 -11.99 -4.98
CA ARG A 169 14.33 -10.74 -4.65
C ARG A 169 14.65 -10.27 -3.23
N VAL A 170 14.66 -11.17 -2.25
CA VAL A 170 15.11 -10.85 -0.88
C VAL A 170 16.58 -10.49 -0.85
N ALA A 171 17.43 -11.09 -1.69
CA ALA A 171 18.84 -10.68 -1.79
C ALA A 171 19.00 -9.21 -2.22
N ILE A 172 18.17 -8.74 -3.17
CA ILE A 172 18.10 -7.31 -3.55
C ILE A 172 17.69 -6.45 -2.35
N LEU A 173 16.62 -6.84 -1.64
CA LEU A 173 16.18 -6.14 -0.42
C LEU A 173 17.31 -6.08 0.62
N MET A 174 17.99 -7.19 0.91
CA MET A 174 19.09 -7.26 1.87
C MET A 174 20.25 -6.34 1.48
N ARG A 175 20.65 -6.32 0.20
CA ARG A 175 21.69 -5.40 -0.30
C ARG A 175 21.28 -3.95 -0.11
N GLN A 176 20.00 -3.63 -0.32
CA GLN A 176 19.50 -2.28 -0.11
C GLN A 176 19.54 -1.90 1.38
N LEU A 177 19.18 -2.81 2.29
CA LEU A 177 19.29 -2.56 3.73
C LEU A 177 20.74 -2.30 4.15
N VAL A 178 21.71 -3.04 3.59
CA VAL A 178 23.15 -2.78 3.79
C VAL A 178 23.52 -1.38 3.30
N ARG A 179 23.11 -1.01 2.08
CA ARG A 179 23.41 0.29 1.47
C ARG A 179 22.86 1.45 2.29
N LEU A 180 21.60 1.34 2.74
CA LEU A 180 20.95 2.34 3.60
C LEU A 180 21.59 2.40 4.99
N GLY A 181 22.38 1.40 5.37
CA GLY A 181 23.04 1.34 6.68
C GLY A 181 22.14 0.84 7.80
N SER A 182 21.00 0.21 7.47
CA SER A 182 20.04 -0.31 8.46
C SER A 182 20.71 -1.29 9.42
N LYS A 183 20.24 -1.27 10.65
CA LYS A 183 20.65 -2.12 11.78
C LYS A 183 19.49 -2.97 12.29
N LEU A 184 18.29 -2.78 11.73
CA LEU A 184 17.12 -3.59 12.08
C LEU A 184 17.39 -5.07 11.78
N PRO A 185 17.11 -5.98 12.73
CA PRO A 185 17.05 -7.40 12.41
C PRO A 185 15.92 -7.69 11.43
N VAL A 186 16.11 -8.74 10.61
CA VAL A 186 15.13 -9.25 9.66
C VAL A 186 14.67 -10.63 10.13
N GLU A 187 13.37 -10.88 10.12
CA GLU A 187 12.78 -12.21 10.29
C GLU A 187 12.19 -12.67 8.95
N ILE A 188 12.74 -13.76 8.39
CA ILE A 188 12.27 -14.37 7.15
C ILE A 188 11.38 -15.56 7.51
N HIS A 189 10.12 -15.49 7.10
CA HIS A 189 9.15 -16.55 7.27
C HIS A 189 9.03 -17.39 5.98
N PHE A 190 8.87 -18.70 6.13
CA PHE A 190 8.78 -19.67 5.04
C PHE A 190 7.94 -20.88 5.47
N TRP A 191 7.61 -21.78 4.55
CA TRP A 191 6.92 -23.03 4.85
C TRP A 191 7.82 -24.25 4.62
N GLU A 192 8.02 -25.08 5.64
CA GLU A 192 8.71 -26.37 5.55
C GLU A 192 10.07 -26.31 4.82
N ASP A 193 10.20 -26.99 3.67
CA ASP A 193 11.44 -27.15 2.91
C ASP A 193 11.71 -26.03 1.90
N GLU A 194 10.85 -25.01 1.84
CA GLU A 194 11.04 -23.84 0.98
C GLU A 194 12.35 -23.09 1.25
N MET A 195 12.91 -23.19 2.45
CA MET A 195 14.15 -22.52 2.83
C MET A 195 15.24 -23.51 3.26
N ASN A 196 16.14 -23.85 2.32
CA ASN A 196 17.29 -24.72 2.57
C ASN A 196 18.51 -23.98 3.14
N GLU A 197 19.52 -24.72 3.62
CA GLU A 197 20.73 -24.15 4.24
C GLU A 197 21.61 -23.35 3.28
N GLU A 198 21.59 -23.66 1.98
CA GLU A 198 22.32 -22.91 0.95
C GLU A 198 21.73 -21.50 0.77
N SER A 199 20.41 -21.41 0.63
CA SER A 199 19.67 -20.14 0.58
C SER A 199 19.88 -19.31 1.85
N LYS A 200 19.86 -19.95 3.03
CA LYS A 200 20.17 -19.26 4.30
C LYS A 200 21.59 -18.74 4.32
N ALA A 201 22.58 -19.56 3.96
CA ALA A 201 23.98 -19.15 3.91
C ALA A 201 24.21 -17.98 2.95
N PHE A 202 23.58 -18.03 1.77
CA PHE A 202 23.63 -16.96 0.78
C PHE A 202 23.07 -15.63 1.32
N LEU A 203 21.87 -15.64 1.91
CA LEU A 203 21.26 -14.43 2.46
C LEU A 203 22.02 -13.89 3.68
N ASN A 204 22.48 -14.77 4.58
CA ASN A 204 23.29 -14.39 5.75
C ASN A 204 24.64 -13.75 5.37
N ALA A 205 25.21 -14.13 4.22
CA ALA A 205 26.43 -13.51 3.70
C ALA A 205 26.20 -12.06 3.24
N ILE A 206 24.97 -11.70 2.87
CA ILE A 206 24.58 -10.34 2.47
C ILE A 206 24.21 -9.51 3.69
N TYR A 207 23.31 -10.03 4.55
CA TYR A 207 22.81 -9.32 5.73
C TYR A 207 22.96 -10.20 6.98
N PRO A 208 23.76 -9.79 7.98
CA PRO A 208 24.15 -10.69 9.06
C PRO A 208 23.09 -10.83 10.18
N ARG A 209 22.04 -10.00 10.19
CA ARG A 209 21.03 -9.95 11.27
C ARG A 209 19.72 -10.59 10.83
N ILE A 210 19.79 -11.80 10.30
CA ILE A 210 18.60 -12.55 9.85
C ILE A 210 18.25 -13.63 10.86
N ARG A 211 16.97 -13.75 11.16
CA ARG A 211 16.33 -14.90 11.80
C ARG A 211 15.40 -15.55 10.79
N TYR A 212 15.23 -16.86 10.91
CA TYR A 212 14.33 -17.65 10.07
C TYR A 212 13.23 -18.26 10.93
N ASN A 213 12.00 -18.28 10.43
CA ASN A 213 10.86 -18.89 11.09
C ASN A 213 10.04 -19.75 10.11
N ASP A 214 10.01 -21.05 10.34
CA ASP A 214 9.16 -21.97 9.58
C ASP A 214 7.73 -21.88 10.12
N LEU A 215 6.77 -21.47 9.29
CA LEU A 215 5.37 -21.29 9.67
C LEU A 215 4.64 -22.62 9.92
N SER A 216 5.17 -23.76 9.43
CA SER A 216 4.64 -25.09 9.73
C SER A 216 5.02 -25.58 11.14
N ALA A 217 5.98 -24.91 11.79
CA ALA A 217 6.53 -25.36 13.05
C ALA A 217 5.47 -25.41 14.18
N SER A 218 5.57 -26.45 15.01
CA SER A 218 4.59 -26.70 16.07
C SER A 218 4.65 -25.70 17.22
N ASP A 219 5.73 -24.93 17.35
CA ASP A 219 5.94 -23.90 18.37
C ASP A 219 5.43 -22.50 17.97
N ASN A 220 5.06 -22.29 16.70
CA ASN A 220 4.27 -21.12 16.30
C ASN A 220 2.96 -21.09 17.07
N PHE A 221 2.52 -19.91 17.49
CA PHE A 221 1.29 -19.82 18.26
C PHE A 221 0.08 -19.63 17.36
N TRP A 222 0.25 -19.03 16.18
CA TRP A 222 -0.77 -19.06 15.15
C TRP A 222 -0.61 -20.32 14.30
N LYS A 223 -1.71 -21.04 14.07
CA LYS A 223 -1.72 -22.21 13.18
C LYS A 223 -2.34 -21.79 11.86
N THR A 224 -1.51 -21.79 10.82
CA THR A 224 -1.90 -21.51 9.44
C THR A 224 -1.83 -22.78 8.62
N HIS A 225 -2.62 -22.84 7.55
CA HIS A 225 -2.68 -23.97 6.64
C HIS A 225 -1.55 -23.91 5.60
N GLY A 226 -1.12 -25.08 5.10
CA GLY A 226 -0.15 -25.16 4.01
C GLY A 226 -0.67 -24.54 2.71
N PRO A 227 0.21 -24.25 1.72
CA PRO A 227 -0.16 -23.48 0.54
C PRO A 227 -1.11 -24.23 -0.42
N THR A 228 -1.09 -25.57 -0.36
CA THR A 228 -1.93 -26.47 -1.15
C THR A 228 -3.23 -26.83 -0.45
N GLU A 229 -3.31 -26.63 0.87
CA GLU A 229 -4.54 -26.77 1.60
C GLU A 229 -5.48 -25.64 1.12
N ARG A 230 -6.73 -25.96 0.78
CA ARG A 230 -7.78 -25.01 0.33
C ARG A 230 -7.40 -23.97 -0.73
N ASN A 231 -6.40 -24.21 -1.57
CA ASN A 231 -5.89 -23.26 -2.57
C ASN A 231 -5.48 -21.90 -1.97
N TYR A 232 -4.90 -21.92 -0.76
CA TYR A 232 -4.47 -20.72 -0.02
C TYR A 232 -3.44 -19.86 -0.78
N GLY A 233 -2.63 -20.47 -1.66
CA GLY A 233 -1.47 -19.80 -2.26
C GLY A 233 -0.37 -19.58 -1.22
N HIS A 234 0.58 -18.68 -1.48
CA HIS A 234 1.66 -18.36 -0.52
C HIS A 234 1.47 -16.98 0.14
N TYR A 235 0.55 -16.17 -0.37
CA TYR A 235 0.34 -14.81 0.13
C TYR A 235 -0.36 -14.80 1.50
N HIS A 236 -1.12 -15.84 1.83
CA HIS A 236 -1.81 -15.92 3.12
C HIS A 236 -0.86 -15.98 4.31
N PHE A 237 0.36 -16.46 4.09
CA PHE A 237 1.39 -16.53 5.11
C PHE A 237 1.78 -15.17 5.70
N LYS A 238 1.52 -14.05 5.02
CA LYS A 238 1.82 -12.71 5.58
C LYS A 238 1.09 -12.47 6.90
N THR A 239 -0.19 -12.86 6.98
CA THR A 239 -0.96 -12.68 8.21
C THR A 239 -0.46 -13.60 9.32
N ALA A 240 -0.05 -14.83 9.01
CA ALA A 240 0.57 -15.72 9.99
C ALA A 240 1.93 -15.17 10.47
N ALA A 241 2.78 -14.72 9.56
CA ALA A 241 4.11 -14.19 9.86
C ALA A 241 4.08 -13.00 10.82
N VAL A 242 3.20 -12.03 10.60
CA VAL A 242 3.09 -10.85 11.48
C VAL A 242 2.43 -11.15 12.81
N VAL A 243 1.60 -12.19 12.84
CA VAL A 243 1.12 -12.75 14.10
C VAL A 243 2.31 -13.42 14.79
N ASP A 244 3.08 -14.32 14.19
CA ASP A 244 4.13 -15.09 14.89
C ASP A 244 5.46 -14.35 15.17
N THR A 245 5.77 -13.27 14.46
CA THR A 245 7.06 -12.56 14.59
C THR A 245 7.43 -12.18 16.03
N LEU A 246 8.73 -12.22 16.35
CA LEU A 246 9.27 -11.82 17.65
C LEU A 246 9.36 -10.29 17.83
N PHE A 247 9.09 -9.48 16.82
CA PHE A 247 9.15 -8.02 16.97
C PHE A 247 7.90 -7.45 17.63
N SER A 248 8.08 -6.48 18.54
CA SER A 248 6.98 -5.71 19.12
C SER A 248 6.47 -4.64 18.15
N GLU A 249 7.36 -4.14 17.32
CA GLU A 249 7.11 -3.13 16.29
C GLU A 249 7.78 -3.63 15.01
N PHE A 250 7.03 -3.80 13.93
CA PHE A 250 7.61 -4.34 12.70
C PHE A 250 7.24 -3.52 11.48
N LEU A 251 8.13 -3.58 10.48
CA LEU A 251 7.86 -3.25 9.10
C LEU A 251 7.72 -4.56 8.32
N LEU A 252 6.51 -4.89 7.87
CA LEU A 252 6.33 -5.96 6.90
C LEU A 252 6.82 -5.45 5.55
N LEU A 253 7.62 -6.25 4.83
CA LEU A 253 8.05 -5.99 3.45
C LEU A 253 7.93 -7.26 2.61
N ASP A 254 7.26 -7.14 1.47
CA ASP A 254 7.31 -8.18 0.44
C ASP A 254 8.72 -8.35 -0.13
N SER A 255 9.02 -9.55 -0.62
CA SER A 255 10.32 -9.88 -1.20
C SER A 255 10.71 -8.95 -2.37
N ASP A 256 9.73 -8.42 -3.10
CA ASP A 256 9.91 -7.55 -4.26
C ASP A 256 9.74 -6.05 -3.96
N ASN A 257 9.80 -5.67 -2.68
CA ASN A 257 9.73 -4.28 -2.24
C ASN A 257 11.12 -3.75 -1.85
N ILE A 258 11.57 -2.66 -2.48
CA ILE A 258 12.84 -1.97 -2.13
C ILE A 258 12.53 -0.72 -1.31
N PRO A 259 13.04 -0.60 -0.07
CA PRO A 259 12.97 0.65 0.67
C PRO A 259 13.93 1.68 0.06
N LEU A 260 13.46 2.91 -0.13
CA LEU A 260 14.24 4.06 -0.59
C LEU A 260 14.72 4.95 0.56
N THR A 261 14.12 4.79 1.73
CA THR A 261 14.49 5.48 2.96
C THR A 261 14.95 4.48 4.02
N LEU A 262 15.72 4.95 5.01
CA LEU A 262 16.16 4.13 6.12
C LEU A 262 14.93 3.63 6.91
N PRO A 263 14.71 2.30 7.01
CA PRO A 263 13.51 1.76 7.67
C PRO A 263 13.32 2.23 9.12
N GLU A 264 14.40 2.47 9.85
CA GLU A 264 14.37 3.01 11.21
C GLU A 264 13.64 4.35 11.30
N ASP A 265 13.79 5.23 10.30
CA ASP A 265 13.19 6.56 10.30
C ASP A 265 11.66 6.50 10.21
N LEU A 266 11.13 5.45 9.57
CA LEU A 266 9.69 5.22 9.47
C LEU A 266 9.03 4.96 10.83
N PHE A 267 9.74 4.34 11.78
CA PHE A 267 9.25 4.17 13.15
C PHE A 267 9.29 5.48 13.95
N GLU A 268 10.02 6.49 13.46
CA GLU A 268 10.10 7.80 14.07
C GLU A 268 9.13 8.82 13.46
N ALA A 269 8.51 8.45 12.35
CA ALA A 269 7.52 9.23 11.62
C ALA A 269 6.37 9.68 12.54
N PRO A 270 5.98 10.97 12.53
CA PRO A 270 4.84 11.47 13.31
C PRO A 270 3.56 10.64 13.15
N THR A 271 3.24 10.22 11.92
CA THR A 271 2.07 9.38 11.66
C THR A 271 2.18 8.03 12.38
N TYR A 272 3.35 7.37 12.35
CA TYR A 272 3.52 6.11 13.08
C TYR A 272 3.44 6.31 14.60
N LYS A 273 4.03 7.38 15.14
CA LYS A 273 3.97 7.66 16.59
C LYS A 273 2.56 7.92 17.10
N GLU A 274 1.72 8.56 16.30
CA GLU A 274 0.31 8.82 16.63
C GLU A 274 -0.52 7.54 16.59
N TYR A 275 -0.51 6.84 15.46
CA TYR A 275 -1.41 5.71 15.24
C TYR A 275 -0.85 4.40 15.79
N GLY A 276 0.47 4.24 15.81
CA GLY A 276 1.15 2.95 16.01
C GLY A 276 0.97 1.99 14.82
N THR A 277 0.36 2.45 13.73
CA THR A 277 0.26 1.73 12.46
C THR A 277 0.42 2.69 11.29
N VAL A 278 0.94 2.19 10.18
CA VAL A 278 0.83 2.86 8.88
C VAL A 278 0.48 1.82 7.82
N PHE A 279 -0.63 2.06 7.13
CA PHE A 279 -1.10 1.28 5.99
C PHE A 279 -1.03 2.13 4.73
N TRP A 280 -0.35 1.63 3.70
CA TRP A 280 -0.22 2.32 2.44
C TRP A 280 -1.38 1.97 1.51
N PRO A 281 -1.90 2.95 0.74
CA PRO A 281 -2.98 2.71 -0.19
C PRO A 281 -2.48 1.93 -1.41
N ASP A 282 -3.32 1.01 -1.88
CA ASP A 282 -3.25 0.36 -3.19
C ASP A 282 -3.91 1.26 -4.26
N ILE A 283 -3.90 0.79 -5.51
CA ILE A 283 -4.56 1.37 -6.66
C ILE A 283 -6.06 1.12 -6.61
N ALA A 284 -6.45 -0.07 -6.16
CA ALA A 284 -7.83 -0.52 -6.17
C ALA A 284 -8.64 0.07 -5.00
N ARG A 285 -9.95 0.06 -5.17
CA ARG A 285 -10.95 0.34 -4.14
C ARG A 285 -11.88 -0.85 -3.98
N THR A 286 -12.40 -1.02 -2.77
CA THR A 286 -13.45 -1.99 -2.52
C THR A 286 -14.78 -1.43 -3.00
N ARG A 287 -15.47 -2.17 -3.88
CA ARG A 287 -16.82 -1.80 -4.34
C ARG A 287 -17.75 -1.59 -3.14
N HIS A 288 -18.59 -0.55 -3.20
CA HIS A 288 -19.53 -0.27 -2.12
C HIS A 288 -20.60 -1.36 -1.93
N GLN A 289 -20.84 -2.20 -2.94
CA GLN A 289 -21.72 -3.37 -2.85
C GLN A 289 -21.07 -4.56 -2.12
N ASN A 290 -19.75 -4.53 -1.88
CA ASN A 290 -19.07 -5.65 -1.23
C ASN A 290 -19.65 -5.83 0.18
N PRO A 291 -20.16 -7.03 0.53
CA PRO A 291 -20.81 -7.25 1.82
C PRO A 291 -19.90 -7.04 3.02
N ILE A 292 -18.57 -7.03 2.83
CA ILE A 292 -17.60 -6.75 3.90
C ILE A 292 -17.86 -5.44 4.65
N TRP A 293 -18.35 -4.40 3.95
CA TRP A 293 -18.72 -3.12 4.55
C TRP A 293 -19.82 -3.32 5.59
N ALA A 294 -20.87 -4.06 5.24
CA ALA A 294 -21.94 -4.40 6.17
C ALA A 294 -21.42 -5.32 7.29
N ILE A 295 -20.71 -6.40 6.96
CA ILE A 295 -20.21 -7.40 7.92
C ILE A 295 -19.38 -6.73 9.03
N THR A 296 -18.52 -5.78 8.66
CA THR A 296 -17.67 -5.02 9.60
C THR A 296 -18.37 -3.80 10.21
N ARG A 297 -19.63 -3.51 9.85
CA ARG A 297 -20.40 -2.30 10.21
C ARG A 297 -19.69 -1.01 9.85
N THR A 298 -19.16 -0.94 8.65
CA THR A 298 -18.34 0.15 8.15
C THR A 298 -19.08 0.79 6.98
N PHE A 299 -19.36 2.08 7.11
CA PHE A 299 -19.89 2.86 6.00
C PHE A 299 -18.79 3.08 4.97
N CYS A 300 -19.10 2.81 3.71
CA CYS A 300 -18.15 2.96 2.61
C CYS A 300 -17.63 4.41 2.53
N ASN A 301 -16.35 4.59 2.26
CA ASN A 301 -15.76 5.91 2.08
C ASN A 301 -15.20 6.06 0.65
N PRO A 302 -15.72 7.01 -0.17
CA PRO A 302 -15.24 7.20 -1.53
C PRO A 302 -13.83 7.79 -1.59
N ALA A 303 -13.26 8.23 -0.47
CA ALA A 303 -11.87 8.66 -0.35
C ALA A 303 -10.94 7.56 0.23
N GLU A 304 -11.43 6.34 0.39
CA GLU A 304 -10.64 5.22 0.89
C GLU A 304 -10.24 4.27 -0.23
N TYR A 305 -8.94 4.00 -0.32
CA TYR A 305 -8.36 2.96 -1.16
C TYR A 305 -8.19 1.68 -0.35
N GLU A 306 -8.10 0.55 -1.05
CA GLU A 306 -7.63 -0.68 -0.44
C GLU A 306 -6.22 -0.50 0.12
N GLN A 307 -5.85 -1.36 1.07
CA GLN A 307 -4.48 -1.41 1.55
C GLN A 307 -3.61 -2.23 0.60
N GLU A 308 -2.37 -1.77 0.41
CA GLU A 308 -1.29 -2.56 -0.17
C GLU A 308 -0.52 -3.26 0.96
N SER A 309 -0.61 -4.60 1.04
CA SER A 309 0.06 -5.40 2.08
C SER A 309 1.55 -5.63 1.80
N GLY A 310 2.07 -5.22 0.64
CA GLY A 310 3.49 -5.27 0.31
C GLY A 310 4.39 -4.45 1.25
N GLN A 311 3.80 -3.51 2.00
CA GLN A 311 4.42 -2.93 3.20
C GLN A 311 3.39 -2.43 4.21
N MET A 312 3.70 -2.60 5.49
CA MET A 312 2.98 -1.94 6.58
C MET A 312 3.82 -1.83 7.84
N LEU A 313 3.56 -0.80 8.64
CA LEU A 313 4.13 -0.64 9.98
C LEU A 313 3.07 -0.97 11.01
N VAL A 314 3.41 -1.77 12.02
CA VAL A 314 2.49 -2.09 13.12
C VAL A 314 3.22 -2.19 14.44
N ASN A 315 2.69 -1.56 15.48
CA ASN A 315 3.02 -1.81 16.86
C ASN A 315 2.15 -2.95 17.40
N LYS A 316 2.68 -4.17 17.31
CA LYS A 316 2.01 -5.40 17.77
C LYS A 316 1.70 -5.37 19.26
N SER A 317 2.54 -4.72 20.07
CA SER A 317 2.27 -4.55 21.50
C SER A 317 1.00 -3.76 21.80
N LYS A 318 0.42 -3.06 20.82
CA LYS A 318 -0.91 -2.44 20.90
C LYS A 318 -1.98 -3.25 20.16
N PHE A 319 -1.66 -3.74 18.97
CA PHE A 319 -2.64 -4.24 17.99
C PHE A 319 -2.60 -5.76 17.77
N PHE A 320 -2.11 -6.52 18.76
CA PHE A 320 -1.99 -7.97 18.64
C PHE A 320 -3.32 -8.67 18.29
N TYR A 321 -4.44 -8.23 18.89
CA TYR A 321 -5.75 -8.81 18.61
C TYR A 321 -6.28 -8.46 17.22
N HIS A 322 -5.94 -7.29 16.68
CA HIS A 322 -6.29 -6.91 15.31
C HIS A 322 -5.53 -7.76 14.28
N LEU A 323 -4.25 -8.04 14.53
CA LEU A 323 -3.45 -8.94 13.67
C LEU A 323 -4.02 -10.36 13.67
N GLN A 324 -4.46 -10.87 14.82
CA GLN A 324 -5.14 -12.17 14.91
C GLN A 324 -6.47 -12.19 14.15
N LEU A 325 -7.26 -11.12 14.21
CA LEU A 325 -8.50 -11.03 13.43
C LEU A 325 -8.21 -10.97 11.92
N ALA A 326 -7.18 -10.23 11.49
CA ALA A 326 -6.76 -10.21 10.09
C ALA A 326 -6.32 -11.60 9.62
N ALA A 327 -5.56 -12.32 10.45
CA ALA A 327 -5.17 -13.70 10.16
C ALA A 327 -6.39 -14.63 10.12
N TRP A 328 -7.32 -14.52 11.07
CA TRP A 328 -8.54 -15.32 11.07
C TRP A 328 -9.39 -15.08 9.82
N PHE A 329 -9.61 -13.82 9.41
CA PHE A 329 -10.32 -13.51 8.18
C PHE A 329 -9.63 -14.14 6.97
N ASN A 330 -8.30 -14.04 6.93
CA ASN A 330 -7.52 -14.62 5.85
C ASN A 330 -7.55 -16.15 5.82
N GLU A 331 -7.85 -16.82 6.94
CA GLU A 331 -8.02 -18.27 6.98
C GLU A 331 -9.43 -18.73 6.56
N GLN A 332 -10.42 -17.84 6.45
CA GLN A 332 -11.75 -18.22 5.98
C GLN A 332 -11.88 -18.05 4.46
N ASP A 333 -12.33 -19.12 3.79
CA ASP A 333 -12.56 -19.11 2.33
C ASP A 333 -13.50 -17.98 1.90
N TYR A 334 -14.53 -17.71 2.70
CA TYR A 334 -15.52 -16.67 2.42
C TYR A 334 -14.88 -15.28 2.24
N TYR A 335 -13.99 -14.85 3.14
CA TYR A 335 -13.44 -13.49 3.08
C TYR A 335 -12.36 -13.34 2.01
N LYS A 336 -11.65 -14.41 1.64
CA LYS A 336 -10.63 -14.36 0.56
C LYS A 336 -11.21 -13.89 -0.76
N HIS A 337 -12.41 -14.38 -1.08
CA HIS A 337 -13.13 -14.02 -2.29
C HIS A 337 -13.75 -12.62 -2.22
N LEU A 338 -13.80 -12.00 -1.03
CA LEU A 338 -14.24 -10.62 -0.87
C LEU A 338 -13.08 -9.62 -0.94
N LEU A 339 -11.89 -9.98 -0.47
CA LEU A 339 -10.79 -9.03 -0.19
C LEU A 339 -9.44 -9.34 -0.86
N LEU A 340 -9.39 -10.34 -1.77
CA LEU A 340 -8.16 -10.78 -2.44
C LEU A 340 -7.06 -11.19 -1.44
N GLY A 341 -7.36 -12.19 -0.61
CA GLY A 341 -6.40 -12.75 0.34
C GLY A 341 -5.93 -11.73 1.38
N ASP A 342 -4.65 -11.75 1.75
CA ASP A 342 -4.07 -10.93 2.82
C ASP A 342 -4.10 -9.41 2.55
N LYS A 343 -4.12 -9.02 1.27
CA LYS A 343 -3.95 -7.64 0.78
C LYS A 343 -4.72 -6.62 1.62
N ASP A 344 -6.01 -6.88 1.81
CA ASP A 344 -6.94 -5.92 2.40
C ASP A 344 -7.56 -6.39 3.73
N MET A 345 -7.14 -7.55 4.24
CA MET A 345 -7.63 -8.15 5.50
C MET A 345 -7.22 -7.33 6.72
N PHE A 346 -6.01 -6.77 6.69
CA PHE A 346 -5.53 -5.90 7.76
C PHE A 346 -6.43 -4.67 7.92
N ARG A 347 -6.69 -3.95 6.82
CA ARG A 347 -7.58 -2.78 6.83
C ARG A 347 -8.97 -3.13 7.37
N PHE A 348 -9.56 -4.24 6.92
CA PHE A 348 -10.89 -4.63 7.39
C PHE A 348 -10.94 -5.18 8.81
N ALA A 349 -9.85 -5.74 9.34
CA ALA A 349 -9.75 -6.05 10.77
C ALA A 349 -9.76 -4.77 11.63
N TRP A 350 -9.07 -3.71 11.20
CA TRP A 350 -9.12 -2.40 11.86
C TRP A 350 -10.51 -1.76 11.80
N HIS A 351 -11.18 -1.87 10.65
CA HIS A 351 -12.57 -1.43 10.49
C HIS A 351 -13.56 -2.19 11.36
N ALA A 352 -13.45 -3.53 11.39
CA ALA A 352 -14.29 -4.38 12.23
C ALA A 352 -14.19 -3.98 13.70
N LEU A 353 -12.95 -3.72 14.16
CA LEU A 353 -12.63 -3.35 15.54
C LEU A 353 -12.70 -1.84 15.81
N LYS A 354 -13.22 -1.04 14.88
CA LYS A 354 -13.40 0.42 15.00
C LYS A 354 -12.15 1.13 15.51
N THR A 355 -11.03 0.87 14.85
CA THR A 355 -9.73 1.39 15.22
C THR A 355 -9.14 2.21 14.06
N PRO A 356 -8.86 3.50 14.24
CA PRO A 356 -8.15 4.29 13.23
C PRO A 356 -6.74 3.77 12.98
N TYR A 357 -6.23 3.99 11.78
CA TYR A 357 -4.87 3.64 11.37
C TYR A 357 -4.21 4.81 10.62
N GLY A 358 -2.88 4.87 10.68
CA GLY A 358 -2.10 5.88 9.95
C GLY A 358 -2.00 5.54 8.47
N LYS A 359 -1.81 6.56 7.63
CA LYS A 359 -1.61 6.42 6.18
C LYS A 359 -0.70 7.54 5.67
N PRO A 360 -0.02 7.36 4.53
CA PRO A 360 0.74 8.45 3.93
C PRO A 360 -0.17 9.58 3.44
N SER A 361 0.41 10.78 3.36
CA SER A 361 -0.25 11.97 2.82
C SER A 361 -0.49 11.89 1.30
N LYS A 362 0.25 11.04 0.58
CA LYS A 362 0.16 10.87 -0.87
C LYS A 362 -0.29 9.46 -1.24
N TRP A 363 -1.15 9.37 -2.25
CA TRP A 363 -1.43 8.15 -2.99
C TRP A 363 -0.19 7.71 -3.79
N LEU A 364 -0.18 6.44 -4.23
CA LEU A 364 0.96 5.87 -4.93
C LEU A 364 1.23 6.57 -6.28
N THR A 365 2.47 6.45 -6.72
CA THR A 365 2.94 6.84 -8.05
C THR A 365 3.20 5.60 -8.88
N SER A 366 2.71 5.59 -10.12
CA SER A 366 2.98 4.53 -11.09
C SER A 366 4.37 4.73 -11.64
N GLY A 367 5.24 3.72 -11.57
CA GLY A 367 6.58 3.77 -12.14
C GLY A 367 6.87 2.59 -13.05
N GLY A 368 7.58 2.83 -14.15
CA GLY A 368 8.05 1.75 -15.00
C GLY A 368 8.70 2.19 -16.31
N THR A 369 8.37 1.50 -17.39
CA THR A 369 9.02 1.64 -18.70
C THR A 369 8.15 2.42 -19.68
N SER A 370 8.76 3.01 -20.70
CA SER A 370 8.04 3.59 -21.84
C SER A 370 8.76 3.25 -23.14
N HIS A 371 8.05 2.64 -24.08
CA HIS A 371 8.59 2.26 -25.38
C HIS A 371 7.53 2.43 -26.47
N ASP A 372 7.91 3.00 -27.61
CA ASP A 372 7.03 3.26 -28.76
C ASP A 372 5.74 4.01 -28.41
N GLY A 373 5.86 4.96 -27.46
CA GLY A 373 4.73 5.75 -26.96
C GLY A 373 3.82 5.00 -25.98
N ASN A 374 4.16 3.76 -25.62
CA ASN A 374 3.40 2.95 -24.69
C ASN A 374 4.06 2.95 -23.30
N TYR A 375 3.41 3.65 -22.37
CA TYR A 375 3.76 3.63 -20.95
C TYR A 375 3.33 2.31 -20.30
N CYS A 376 4.20 1.72 -19.48
CA CYS A 376 3.87 0.58 -18.64
C CYS A 376 4.40 0.78 -17.22
N GLY A 377 3.51 1.11 -16.29
CA GLY A 377 3.82 1.13 -14.87
C GLY A 377 3.82 -0.27 -14.29
N HIS A 378 4.99 -0.77 -13.91
CA HIS A 378 5.15 -2.12 -13.33
C HIS A 378 5.44 -2.11 -11.83
N THR A 379 5.71 -0.93 -11.27
CA THR A 379 6.08 -0.70 -9.86
C THR A 379 5.17 0.34 -9.22
N PHE A 380 4.74 0.07 -7.99
CA PHE A 380 4.05 1.02 -7.13
C PHE A 380 5.10 1.75 -6.30
N ILE A 381 5.25 3.04 -6.57
CA ILE A 381 6.16 3.92 -5.83
C ILE A 381 5.35 4.60 -4.74
N GLN A 382 5.68 4.33 -3.49
CA GLN A 382 4.88 4.74 -2.35
C GLN A 382 5.62 5.71 -1.45
N ALA A 383 4.92 6.77 -1.05
CA ALA A 383 5.50 7.89 -0.32
C ALA A 383 5.78 7.54 1.14
N HIS A 384 6.78 8.19 1.71
CA HIS A 384 6.95 8.28 3.16
C HIS A 384 5.70 8.89 3.79
N PRO A 385 5.32 8.49 5.03
CA PRO A 385 4.04 8.92 5.60
C PRO A 385 3.89 10.43 5.73
N ASP A 386 4.96 11.13 6.13
CA ASP A 386 4.88 12.53 6.56
C ASP A 386 5.67 13.55 5.72
N ASN A 387 6.76 13.18 5.02
CA ASN A 387 7.71 14.15 4.45
C ASN A 387 7.56 14.34 2.92
N GLY A 388 6.69 13.56 2.28
CA GLY A 388 6.39 13.66 0.85
C GLY A 388 7.42 13.05 -0.11
N GLU A 389 8.55 12.53 0.41
CA GLU A 389 9.55 11.75 -0.34
C GLU A 389 9.03 10.33 -0.63
N MET A 390 9.70 9.62 -1.53
CA MET A 390 9.36 8.21 -1.83
C MET A 390 10.05 7.29 -0.82
N ALA A 391 9.31 6.36 -0.23
CA ALA A 391 9.81 5.41 0.76
C ALA A 391 9.97 3.99 0.21
N PHE A 392 9.18 3.60 -0.80
CA PHE A 392 9.13 2.23 -1.27
C PHE A 392 8.99 2.12 -2.79
N LEU A 393 9.62 1.10 -3.36
CA LEU A 393 9.42 0.60 -4.71
C LEU A 393 8.87 -0.82 -4.65
N HIS A 394 7.55 -0.96 -4.58
CA HIS A 394 6.89 -2.25 -4.57
C HIS A 394 6.66 -2.73 -6.02
N ARG A 395 7.45 -3.71 -6.46
CA ARG A 395 7.51 -4.14 -7.87
C ARG A 395 6.42 -5.15 -8.26
N GLY A 396 5.17 -4.84 -7.92
CA GLY A 396 4.04 -5.78 -7.96
C GLY A 396 3.76 -6.43 -9.33
N TYR A 397 3.87 -5.68 -10.45
CA TYR A 397 3.69 -6.26 -11.80
C TYR A 397 5.00 -6.61 -12.50
N PHE A 398 6.12 -6.08 -12.03
CA PHE A 398 7.46 -6.39 -12.55
C PHE A 398 7.78 -7.88 -12.49
N LYS A 399 7.24 -8.61 -11.51
CA LYS A 399 7.42 -10.07 -11.37
C LYS A 399 6.95 -10.88 -12.59
N GLY A 400 6.12 -10.30 -13.45
CA GLY A 400 5.72 -10.91 -14.72
C GLY A 400 6.77 -10.77 -15.83
N MET A 401 7.69 -9.82 -15.73
CA MET A 401 8.70 -9.54 -16.75
C MET A 401 9.79 -10.61 -16.74
N LYS A 402 10.10 -11.18 -17.92
CA LYS A 402 11.09 -12.24 -18.11
C LYS A 402 12.45 -11.70 -18.54
N ALA A 403 13.49 -12.52 -18.43
CA ALA A 403 14.86 -12.12 -18.74
C ALA A 403 15.06 -11.48 -20.13
N PRO A 404 14.42 -11.94 -21.23
CA PRO A 404 14.56 -11.29 -22.54
C PRO A 404 14.12 -9.82 -22.53
N ALA A 405 12.97 -9.52 -21.92
CA ALA A 405 12.47 -8.15 -21.77
C ALA A 405 13.37 -7.32 -20.83
N LEU A 406 13.80 -7.90 -19.72
CA LEU A 406 14.71 -7.23 -18.78
C LEU A 406 16.03 -6.85 -19.44
N LYS A 407 16.62 -7.76 -20.21
CA LYS A 407 17.83 -7.51 -20.99
C LYS A 407 17.62 -6.39 -22.00
N TRP A 408 16.51 -6.44 -22.73
CA TRP A 408 16.18 -5.42 -23.74
C TRP A 408 16.14 -4.01 -23.12
N PHE A 409 15.50 -3.87 -21.94
CA PHE A 409 15.43 -2.60 -21.21
C PHE A 409 16.78 -2.20 -20.59
N ARG A 410 17.53 -3.15 -19.99
CA ARG A 410 18.86 -2.90 -19.42
C ARG A 410 19.79 -2.23 -20.43
N GLU A 411 19.78 -2.70 -21.68
CA GLU A 411 20.55 -2.14 -22.79
C GLU A 411 20.05 -0.76 -23.27
N ARG A 412 18.87 -0.32 -22.81
CA ARG A 412 18.16 0.90 -23.26
C ARG A 412 17.78 1.82 -22.09
N GLY A 413 18.70 1.97 -21.14
CA GLY A 413 18.56 2.91 -20.02
C GLY A 413 17.83 2.35 -18.81
N GLY A 414 17.55 1.05 -18.79
CA GLY A 414 17.00 0.34 -17.64
C GLY A 414 15.48 0.23 -17.60
N VAL A 415 14.97 -0.33 -16.51
CA VAL A 415 13.54 -0.68 -16.34
C VAL A 415 12.74 0.41 -15.62
N PHE A 416 13.40 1.42 -15.07
CA PHE A 416 12.77 2.55 -14.39
C PHE A 416 12.98 3.82 -15.22
N GLN A 417 12.23 3.96 -16.31
CA GLN A 417 12.42 5.04 -17.28
C GLN A 417 11.47 6.22 -17.04
N LYS A 418 10.22 5.92 -16.70
CA LYS A 418 9.14 6.89 -16.60
C LYS A 418 8.25 6.65 -15.39
N PHE A 419 7.60 7.69 -14.92
CA PHE A 419 6.54 7.60 -13.92
C PHE A 419 5.31 8.43 -14.31
N LYS A 420 4.17 8.08 -13.72
CA LYS A 420 2.93 8.85 -13.75
C LYS A 420 2.42 9.02 -12.32
N GLN A 421 2.10 10.24 -11.92
CA GLN A 421 1.51 10.56 -10.63
C GLN A 421 0.12 11.17 -10.80
N SER A 422 -0.82 10.81 -9.93
CA SER A 422 -2.17 11.41 -9.91
C SER A 422 -2.10 12.94 -9.94
N LYS A 423 -3.07 13.59 -10.59
CA LYS A 423 -3.26 15.05 -10.53
C LYS A 423 -3.64 15.54 -9.12
N TYR A 424 -4.15 14.62 -8.30
CA TYR A 424 -4.60 14.85 -6.93
C TYR A 424 -3.94 13.84 -5.99
N PRO A 425 -2.59 13.84 -5.87
CA PRO A 425 -1.90 12.79 -5.12
C PRO A 425 -2.23 12.87 -3.62
N GLU A 426 -2.61 14.03 -3.10
CA GLU A 426 -2.91 14.27 -1.69
C GLU A 426 -4.42 14.30 -1.39
N ASP A 427 -5.27 14.33 -2.42
CA ASP A 427 -6.73 14.37 -2.26
C ASP A 427 -7.37 13.08 -2.76
N PHE A 428 -7.54 12.16 -1.81
CA PHE A 428 -8.03 10.82 -2.05
C PHE A 428 -9.51 10.80 -2.47
N ALA A 429 -10.24 11.91 -2.32
CA ALA A 429 -11.63 12.04 -2.78
C ALA A 429 -11.74 12.27 -4.29
N PHE A 430 -10.65 12.66 -4.96
CA PHE A 430 -10.59 12.83 -6.41
C PHE A 430 -9.70 11.73 -7.04
N PRO A 431 -10.24 10.50 -7.18
CA PRO A 431 -9.47 9.38 -7.71
C PRO A 431 -9.00 9.65 -9.14
N GLN A 432 -7.77 9.24 -9.39
CA GLN A 432 -7.19 9.22 -10.72
C GLN A 432 -7.66 7.97 -11.47
N GLU A 433 -8.15 8.19 -12.69
CA GLU A 433 -8.47 7.10 -13.62
C GLU A 433 -7.23 6.26 -13.88
N SER A 434 -7.35 4.95 -13.72
CA SER A 434 -6.26 3.99 -13.85
C SER A 434 -6.67 2.83 -14.75
N VAL A 435 -5.75 2.42 -15.61
CA VAL A 435 -5.95 1.35 -16.58
C VAL A 435 -5.02 0.21 -16.27
N TRP A 436 -5.52 -1.02 -16.45
CA TRP A 436 -4.75 -2.23 -16.32
C TRP A 436 -4.74 -2.99 -17.64
N GLY A 437 -3.59 -3.53 -18.04
CA GLY A 437 -3.46 -4.27 -19.28
C GLY A 437 -2.18 -5.08 -19.34
N GLY A 438 -2.03 -5.87 -20.40
CA GLY A 438 -0.78 -6.53 -20.76
C GLY A 438 -0.03 -5.72 -21.81
N THR A 439 1.29 -5.79 -21.79
CA THR A 439 2.15 -5.29 -22.86
C THR A 439 3.21 -6.32 -23.23
N GLY A 440 3.94 -6.05 -24.32
CA GLY A 440 5.09 -6.81 -24.78
C GLY A 440 5.88 -5.99 -25.79
N ILE A 441 7.03 -6.49 -26.20
CA ILE A 441 7.86 -5.86 -27.24
C ILE A 441 7.88 -6.81 -28.44
N GLU A 442 7.64 -6.28 -29.63
CA GLU A 442 7.69 -7.09 -30.85
C GLU A 442 9.06 -7.74 -31.01
N GLY A 443 9.08 -9.06 -31.22
CA GLY A 443 10.32 -9.83 -31.36
C GLY A 443 11.07 -10.11 -30.05
N VAL A 444 10.55 -9.68 -28.89
CA VAL A 444 11.08 -10.06 -27.57
C VAL A 444 10.10 -11.02 -26.91
N GLU A 445 10.62 -12.15 -26.43
CA GLU A 445 9.79 -13.14 -25.76
C GLU A 445 9.25 -12.62 -24.42
N GLY A 446 7.94 -12.83 -24.22
CA GLY A 446 7.24 -12.53 -22.98
C GLY A 446 6.44 -11.23 -23.01
N GLY A 447 5.38 -11.21 -22.21
CA GLY A 447 4.61 -10.01 -21.91
C GLY A 447 4.48 -9.84 -20.40
N TRP A 448 4.15 -8.64 -19.96
CA TRP A 448 3.95 -8.34 -18.54
C TRP A 448 2.78 -7.39 -18.34
N HIS A 449 2.30 -7.34 -17.10
CA HIS A 449 1.17 -6.48 -16.75
C HIS A 449 1.64 -5.05 -16.48
N CYS A 450 0.78 -4.13 -16.85
CA CYS A 450 1.00 -2.70 -16.76
C CYS A 450 -0.17 -2.07 -16.05
N MET A 451 0.16 -1.06 -15.26
CA MET A 451 -0.79 -0.09 -14.80
C MET A 451 -0.43 1.30 -15.33
N GLY A 452 -1.42 1.95 -15.94
CA GLY A 452 -1.33 3.33 -16.40
C GLY A 452 -2.25 4.25 -15.60
N LEU A 453 -1.96 5.55 -15.62
CA LEU A 453 -2.85 6.61 -15.16
C LEU A 453 -3.30 7.43 -16.37
N GLU A 454 -4.62 7.52 -16.57
CA GLU A 454 -5.21 8.16 -17.76
C GLU A 454 -5.23 9.69 -17.66
N GLY A 455 -4.99 10.36 -18.78
CA GLY A 455 -4.91 11.82 -18.82
C GLY A 455 -3.81 12.42 -17.96
N VAL A 456 -2.81 11.62 -17.56
CA VAL A 456 -1.59 12.03 -16.86
C VAL A 456 -0.40 11.80 -17.80
N ASP A 457 0.40 12.85 -17.98
CA ASP A 457 1.63 12.79 -18.77
C ASP A 457 2.71 12.00 -18.02
N GLU A 458 3.44 11.17 -18.75
CA GLU A 458 4.61 10.48 -18.19
C GLU A 458 5.79 11.44 -18.01
N GLN A 459 6.51 11.30 -16.89
CA GLN A 459 7.68 12.11 -16.55
C GLN A 459 8.93 11.22 -16.43
N PRO A 460 10.14 11.74 -16.70
CA PRO A 460 11.40 11.01 -16.47
C PRO A 460 11.50 10.50 -15.04
N MET A 461 11.85 9.22 -14.85
CA MET A 461 11.99 8.66 -13.50
C MET A 461 13.03 9.38 -12.64
N ASP A 462 14.11 9.88 -13.27
CA ASP A 462 15.17 10.61 -12.58
C ASP A 462 14.69 11.93 -11.93
N ASP A 463 13.56 12.49 -12.37
CA ASP A 463 12.97 13.66 -11.73
C ASP A 463 12.34 13.31 -10.36
N LEU A 464 11.95 12.04 -10.16
CA LEU A 464 11.37 11.53 -8.93
C LEU A 464 12.40 10.83 -8.04
N ILE A 465 13.22 9.95 -8.64
CA ILE A 465 14.23 9.14 -7.94
C ILE A 465 15.51 9.13 -8.80
N PRO A 466 16.38 10.14 -8.65
CA PRO A 466 17.61 10.23 -9.44
C PRO A 466 18.49 8.99 -9.29
N GLY A 467 18.95 8.43 -10.41
CA GLY A 467 19.94 7.34 -10.42
C GLY A 467 19.35 5.97 -10.04
N ILE A 468 18.05 5.79 -10.23
CA ILE A 468 17.36 4.57 -9.79
C ILE A 468 17.77 3.32 -10.60
N ASN A 469 18.12 3.47 -11.88
CA ASN A 469 18.54 2.32 -12.69
C ASN A 469 19.94 1.86 -12.27
N GLU A 470 20.86 2.79 -11.98
CA GLU A 470 22.17 2.49 -11.41
C GLU A 470 22.02 1.79 -10.06
N LEU A 471 21.14 2.31 -9.18
CA LEU A 471 20.83 1.65 -7.91
C LEU A 471 20.33 0.23 -8.13
N PHE A 472 19.37 0.04 -9.03
CA PHE A 472 18.79 -1.28 -9.28
C PHE A 472 19.83 -2.28 -9.82
N GLU A 473 20.71 -1.83 -10.72
CA GLU A 473 21.85 -2.59 -11.23
C GLU A 473 22.81 -2.99 -10.09
N GLU A 474 23.24 -2.03 -9.25
CA GLU A 474 24.15 -2.26 -8.12
C GLU A 474 23.59 -3.28 -7.10
N LEU A 475 22.27 -3.28 -6.91
CA LEU A 475 21.58 -4.22 -6.04
C LEU A 475 21.44 -5.63 -6.65
N GLY A 476 21.81 -5.84 -7.91
CA GLY A 476 21.62 -7.11 -8.62
C GLY A 476 20.20 -7.29 -9.15
N GLY A 477 19.53 -6.20 -9.52
CA GLY A 477 18.16 -6.18 -10.04
C GLY A 477 17.92 -7.01 -11.31
N TYR A 478 18.98 -7.29 -12.06
CA TYR A 478 18.96 -8.05 -13.31
C TYR A 478 19.42 -9.50 -13.17
N TRP A 479 19.32 -10.09 -11.96
CA TRP A 479 19.74 -11.47 -11.67
C TRP A 479 19.23 -12.52 -12.67
N MET A 480 17.98 -12.38 -13.17
CA MET A 480 17.43 -13.29 -14.19
C MET A 480 18.26 -13.27 -15.49
N VAL A 481 18.70 -12.08 -15.91
CA VAL A 481 19.55 -11.92 -17.10
C VAL A 481 20.92 -12.51 -16.83
N ASP A 482 21.49 -12.21 -15.66
CA ASP A 482 22.82 -12.64 -15.28
C ASP A 482 22.91 -14.18 -15.14
N GLU A 483 21.85 -14.84 -14.66
CA GLU A 483 21.74 -16.30 -14.54
C GLU A 483 21.64 -16.97 -15.91
N GLU A 484 20.76 -16.49 -16.80
CA GLU A 484 20.66 -17.03 -18.17
C GLU A 484 21.98 -16.91 -18.95
N GLU A 485 22.70 -15.81 -18.77
CA GLU A 485 23.99 -15.61 -19.44
C GLU A 485 25.07 -16.56 -18.91
N LYS A 486 25.10 -16.82 -17.60
CA LYS A 486 25.99 -17.82 -17.00
C LYS A 486 25.69 -19.22 -17.51
N GLU A 487 24.42 -19.60 -17.61
CA GLU A 487 24.03 -20.91 -18.16
C GLU A 487 24.44 -21.08 -19.62
N LYS A 488 24.37 -20.01 -20.42
CA LYS A 488 24.80 -20.01 -21.84
C LYS A 488 26.32 -20.09 -21.99
N GLN A 489 27.10 -19.56 -21.05
CA GLN A 489 28.57 -19.60 -21.08
C GLN A 489 29.16 -20.89 -20.50
N GLY A 490 28.41 -21.59 -19.63
CA GLY A 490 28.79 -22.88 -19.06
C GLY A 490 28.41 -24.11 -19.91
N ARG A 491 27.71 -23.90 -21.03
CA ARG A 491 27.43 -24.91 -22.07
C ARG A 491 28.34 -24.66 -23.26
#